data_AF-A0A2R7T541-F1
#
_entry.id   AF-A0A2R7T541-F1
#
_cell.length_a   1.000
_cell.length_b   1.000
_cell.length_c   1.000
_cell.angle_alpha   90.00
_cell.angle_beta   90.00
_cell.angle_gamma   90.00
#
_symmetry.space_group_name_H-M   'P 1'
#
loop_
_entity.id
_entity.type
_entity.pdbx_description
1 polymer ?
#
loop_
_entity_poly.entity_id
_entity_poly.type
_entity_poly.pdbx_seq_one_letter_code
_entity_poly.pdbx_strand_id
1 'polypeptide(L)'
;MSTRTLPYEPARAALDIAVLCLALALPSAIAWGLDSRTLHGVNIWIKPLKFHLSFGLHWLTIACLLQALGQRAASAKSLQWWLRIGGLATVAEVLYITLQAARGRASHFNFSTPLESVLYFALMGGAAVLIMLATIWVGWLLWRHAEPAQRRSGLWLGAVLGLIVGSIVTLLVTAPLASGAIDGPGHWVGGVRTDVAGLPIVGWSTTGGDLRGPHFFGTHLLQFLPLVGWVADRSGSSAPRR
;
A
#
# COMPACT_ATOMS: atom_id res chain seq x y z
N MET A 1 26.52 -5.03 32.51
CA MET A 1 25.12 -5.24 32.09
C MET A 1 25.08 -5.47 30.59
N SER A 2 24.97 -6.73 30.15
CA SER A 2 24.74 -7.04 28.74
C SER A 2 23.29 -6.69 28.43
N THR A 3 23.06 -5.62 27.67
CA THR A 3 21.75 -5.34 27.10
C THR A 3 21.43 -6.46 26.12
N ARG A 4 20.65 -7.44 26.58
CA ARG A 4 20.08 -8.48 25.73
C ARG A 4 19.11 -7.77 24.79
N THR A 5 19.60 -7.38 23.60
CA THR A 5 18.75 -6.88 22.54
C THR A 5 17.83 -8.03 22.15
N LEU A 6 16.52 -7.83 22.31
CA LEU A 6 15.54 -8.80 21.83
C LEU A 6 15.76 -9.02 20.33
N PRO A 7 15.71 -10.27 19.84
CA PRO A 7 15.86 -10.54 18.42
C PRO A 7 14.78 -9.78 17.64
N TYR A 8 15.18 -9.17 16.53
CA TYR A 8 14.24 -8.47 15.66
C TYR A 8 13.25 -9.47 15.07
N GLU A 9 11.95 -9.22 15.26
CA GLU A 9 10.86 -10.05 14.76
C GLU A 9 10.19 -9.38 13.54
N PRO A 10 10.48 -9.81 12.30
CA PRO A 10 9.99 -9.14 11.09
C PRO A 10 8.47 -9.06 11.01
N ALA A 11 7.78 -10.16 11.32
CA ALA A 11 6.32 -10.22 11.28
C ALA A 11 5.69 -9.28 12.32
N ARG A 12 6.28 -9.18 13.52
CA ARG A 12 5.82 -8.27 14.56
C ARG A 12 6.03 -6.81 14.16
N ALA A 13 7.19 -6.48 13.60
CA ALA A 13 7.46 -5.12 13.11
C ALA A 13 6.47 -4.69 12.02
N ALA A 14 6.16 -5.58 11.07
CA ALA A 14 5.14 -5.33 10.05
C ALA A 14 3.74 -5.17 10.67
N LEU A 15 3.40 -6.00 11.66
CA LEU A 15 2.12 -5.94 12.38
C LEU A 15 1.97 -4.62 13.14
N ASP A 16 3.02 -4.15 13.81
CA ASP A 16 2.98 -2.89 14.57
C ASP A 16 2.71 -1.69 13.64
N ILE A 17 3.30 -1.68 12.43
CA ILE A 17 3.01 -0.66 11.40
C ILE A 17 1.56 -0.77 10.93
N ALA A 18 1.06 -1.99 10.70
CA ALA A 18 -0.32 -2.22 10.30
C ALA A 18 -1.30 -1.69 11.36
N VAL A 19 -1.06 -2.04 12.63
CA VAL A 19 -1.88 -1.59 13.77
C VAL A 19 -1.84 -0.08 13.91
N LEU A 20 -0.67 0.56 13.78
CA LEU A 20 -0.55 2.01 13.79
C LEU A 20 -1.43 2.65 12.70
N CYS A 21 -1.33 2.18 11.46
CA CYS A 21 -2.12 2.71 10.35
C CYS A 21 -3.63 2.53 10.60
N LEU A 22 -4.06 1.34 11.03
CA LEU A 22 -5.46 1.06 11.35
C LEU A 22 -5.96 1.89 12.54
N ALA A 23 -5.13 2.09 13.57
CA ALA A 23 -5.46 2.94 14.70
C ALA A 23 -5.65 4.40 14.28
N LEU A 24 -4.82 4.90 13.36
CA LEU A 24 -4.96 6.25 12.77
C LEU A 24 -6.20 6.38 11.87
N ALA A 25 -6.78 5.30 11.37
CA ALA A 25 -8.05 5.36 10.63
C ALA A 25 -9.20 5.85 11.52
N LEU A 26 -9.19 5.52 12.83
CA LEU A 26 -10.23 5.90 13.78
C LEU A 26 -10.37 7.43 13.95
N PRO A 27 -9.32 8.21 14.30
CA PRO A 27 -9.44 9.65 14.41
C PRO A 27 -9.78 10.30 13.05
N SER A 28 -9.30 9.78 11.92
CA SER A 28 -9.71 10.28 10.60
C SER A 28 -11.19 10.06 10.32
N ALA A 29 -11.75 8.91 10.73
CA ALA A 29 -13.18 8.62 10.58
C ALA A 29 -14.03 9.52 11.49
N ILE A 30 -13.60 9.76 12.73
CA ILE A 30 -14.25 10.70 13.64
C ILE A 30 -14.20 12.12 13.04
N ALA A 31 -13.03 12.56 12.56
CA ALA A 31 -12.86 13.88 11.97
C ALA A 31 -13.69 14.06 10.68
N TRP A 32 -13.86 13.00 9.87
CA TRP A 32 -14.79 13.02 8.74
C TRP A 32 -16.23 13.34 9.16
N GLY A 33 -16.68 12.85 10.32
CA GLY A 33 -18.01 13.15 10.86
C GLY A 33 -18.16 14.54 11.48
N LEU A 34 -17.05 15.20 11.87
CA LEU A 34 -17.07 16.46 12.62
C LEU A 34 -16.64 17.69 11.81
N ASP A 35 -15.84 17.49 10.76
CA ASP A 35 -15.23 18.57 9.97
C ASP A 35 -15.82 18.58 8.57
N SER A 36 -16.58 19.63 8.25
CA SER A 36 -17.30 19.76 6.98
C SER A 36 -16.45 20.32 5.84
N ARG A 37 -15.16 20.64 6.07
CA ARG A 37 -14.29 21.19 5.03
C ARG A 37 -14.11 20.21 3.88
N THR A 38 -14.03 20.76 2.67
CA THR A 38 -13.84 19.97 1.45
C THR A 38 -12.61 20.43 0.68
N LEU A 39 -11.96 19.49 0.00
CA LEU A 39 -10.93 19.75 -1.00
C LEU A 39 -11.36 19.07 -2.31
N HIS A 40 -11.44 19.84 -3.40
CA HIS A 40 -12.02 19.39 -4.69
C HIS A 40 -13.44 18.81 -4.58
N GLY A 41 -14.25 19.37 -3.67
CA GLY A 41 -15.65 18.98 -3.47
C GLY A 41 -15.86 17.69 -2.67
N VAL A 42 -14.80 17.11 -2.11
CA VAL A 42 -14.86 15.92 -1.25
C VAL A 42 -14.30 16.26 0.13
N ASN A 43 -14.84 15.65 1.18
CA ASN A 43 -14.38 15.87 2.55
C ASN A 43 -12.88 15.59 2.70
N ILE A 44 -12.17 16.50 3.39
CA ILE A 44 -10.70 16.45 3.53
C ILE A 44 -10.18 15.19 4.26
N TRP A 45 -10.98 14.56 5.12
CA TRP A 45 -10.58 13.40 5.92
C TRP A 45 -10.78 12.05 5.21
N ILE A 46 -11.51 12.03 4.08
CA ILE A 46 -11.71 10.81 3.28
C ILE A 46 -10.37 10.29 2.75
N LYS A 47 -9.46 11.18 2.32
CA LYS A 47 -8.15 10.77 1.80
C LYS A 47 -7.27 10.12 2.89
N PRO A 48 -7.00 10.77 4.05
CA PRO A 48 -6.33 10.10 5.16
C PRO A 48 -6.94 8.75 5.52
N LEU A 49 -8.27 8.67 5.64
CA LEU A 49 -8.95 7.42 5.98
C LEU A 49 -8.63 6.28 4.98
N LYS A 50 -8.72 6.55 3.68
CA LYS A 50 -8.38 5.58 2.63
C LYS A 50 -6.92 5.12 2.71
N PHE A 51 -5.99 6.05 2.93
CA PHE A 51 -4.55 5.73 3.04
C PHE A 51 -4.24 4.91 4.30
N HIS A 52 -4.83 5.27 5.44
CA HIS A 52 -4.69 4.54 6.71
C HIS A 52 -5.17 3.09 6.59
N LEU A 53 -6.36 2.90 6.00
CA LEU A 53 -6.92 1.56 5.78
C LEU A 53 -6.10 0.76 4.77
N SER A 54 -5.69 1.37 3.65
CA SER A 54 -4.91 0.69 2.62
C SER A 54 -3.54 0.25 3.12
N PHE A 55 -2.78 1.14 3.78
CA PHE A 55 -1.49 0.78 4.36
C PHE A 55 -1.62 -0.18 5.54
N GLY A 56 -2.66 -0.03 6.36
CA GLY A 56 -3.00 -1.01 7.40
C GLY A 56 -3.16 -2.42 6.83
N LEU A 57 -3.97 -2.55 5.78
CA LEU A 57 -4.17 -3.83 5.08
C LEU A 57 -2.88 -4.33 4.40
N HIS A 58 -2.11 -3.44 3.78
CA HIS A 58 -0.84 -3.77 3.13
C HIS A 58 0.16 -4.39 4.11
N TRP A 59 0.41 -3.71 5.23
CA TRP A 59 1.36 -4.18 6.24
C TRP A 59 0.84 -5.39 7.02
N LEU A 60 -0.47 -5.50 7.23
CA LEU A 60 -1.07 -6.70 7.81
C LEU A 60 -0.85 -7.91 6.90
N THR A 61 -0.98 -7.73 5.59
CA THR A 61 -0.71 -8.78 4.59
C THR A 61 0.74 -9.20 4.64
N ILE A 62 1.68 -8.24 4.68
CA ILE A 62 3.10 -8.52 4.84
C ILE A 62 3.36 -9.28 6.15
N ALA A 63 2.79 -8.84 7.28
CA ALA A 63 2.94 -9.50 8.57
C ALA A 63 2.49 -10.97 8.53
N CYS A 64 1.32 -11.24 7.93
CA CYS A 64 0.83 -12.59 7.72
C CYS A 64 1.78 -13.46 6.89
N LEU A 65 2.27 -12.93 5.77
CA LEU A 65 3.18 -13.66 4.88
C LEU A 65 4.56 -13.92 5.52
N LEU A 66 5.05 -12.98 6.33
CA LEU A 66 6.33 -13.13 7.04
C LEU A 66 6.30 -14.25 8.08
N GLN A 67 5.13 -14.62 8.62
CA GLN A 67 5.02 -15.77 9.53
C GLN A 67 5.35 -17.10 8.84
N ALA A 68 5.25 -17.17 7.51
CA ALA A 68 5.54 -18.37 6.75
C ALA A 68 7.01 -18.47 6.29
N LEU A 69 7.85 -17.48 6.61
CA LEU A 69 9.28 -17.54 6.34
C LEU A 69 10.01 -18.39 7.39
N GLY A 70 10.86 -19.30 6.92
CA GLY A 70 11.77 -20.02 7.79
C GLY A 70 12.77 -19.10 8.51
N GLN A 71 13.24 -19.52 9.68
CA GLN A 71 14.07 -18.71 10.59
C GLN A 71 15.28 -18.05 9.92
N ARG A 72 15.94 -18.76 8.98
CA ARG A 72 17.09 -18.24 8.23
C ARG A 72 16.74 -17.03 7.37
N ALA A 73 15.60 -17.06 6.69
CA ALA A 73 15.13 -15.96 5.85
C ALA A 73 14.62 -14.79 6.71
N ALA A 74 13.88 -15.08 7.78
CA ALA A 74 13.40 -14.09 8.73
C ALA A 74 14.56 -13.32 9.42
N SER A 75 15.69 -13.98 9.65
CA SER A 75 16.88 -13.38 10.27
C SER A 75 17.78 -12.59 9.30
N ALA A 76 17.45 -12.54 8.01
CA ALA A 76 18.27 -11.85 7.02
C ALA A 76 18.33 -10.33 7.31
N LYS A 77 19.53 -9.78 7.48
CA LYS A 77 19.71 -8.34 7.75
C LYS A 77 19.05 -7.45 6.70
N SER A 78 19.08 -7.87 5.43
CA SER A 78 18.42 -7.17 4.32
C SER A 78 16.92 -7.04 4.52
N LEU A 79 16.23 -8.08 4.99
CA LEU A 79 14.81 -8.03 5.30
C LEU A 79 14.54 -6.98 6.38
N GLN A 80 15.32 -6.98 7.46
CA GLN A 80 15.13 -6.02 8.56
C GLN A 80 15.30 -4.58 8.08
N TRP A 81 16.30 -4.32 7.23
CA TRP A 81 16.52 -3.00 6.65
C TRP A 81 15.36 -2.55 5.76
N TRP A 82 14.90 -3.41 4.85
CA TRP A 82 13.79 -3.07 3.95
C TRP A 82 12.47 -2.86 4.70
N LEU A 83 12.17 -3.68 5.71
CA LEU A 83 10.97 -3.47 6.53
C LEU A 83 11.04 -2.15 7.32
N ARG A 84 12.22 -1.77 7.83
CA ARG A 84 12.41 -0.48 8.51
C ARG A 84 12.24 0.69 7.54
N ILE A 85 12.86 0.62 6.37
CA ILE A 85 12.77 1.67 5.33
C ILE A 85 11.32 1.83 4.87
N GLY A 86 10.67 0.74 4.45
CA GLY A 86 9.28 0.76 4.00
C GLY A 86 8.33 1.19 5.11
N GLY A 87 8.55 0.72 6.35
CA GLY A 87 7.75 1.10 7.50
C GLY A 87 7.86 2.58 7.82
N LEU A 88 9.08 3.12 7.88
CA LEU A 88 9.31 4.55 8.11
C LEU A 88 8.71 5.41 7.00
N ALA A 89 8.88 4.99 5.73
CA ALA A 89 8.27 5.65 4.58
C ALA A 89 6.73 5.69 4.71
N THR A 90 6.12 4.57 5.08
CA THR A 90 4.66 4.48 5.30
C THR A 90 4.20 5.43 6.40
N VAL A 91 4.88 5.43 7.55
CA VAL A 91 4.53 6.30 8.68
C VAL A 91 4.67 7.77 8.30
N ALA A 92 5.77 8.15 7.65
CA ALA A 92 5.99 9.51 7.21
C ALA A 92 4.90 9.97 6.21
N GLU A 93 4.54 9.11 5.26
CA GLU A 93 3.50 9.38 4.28
C GLU A 93 2.13 9.58 4.93
N VAL A 94 1.73 8.66 5.80
CA VAL A 94 0.46 8.69 6.55
C VAL A 94 0.34 9.95 7.43
N LEU A 95 1.41 10.28 8.17
CA LEU A 95 1.43 11.49 9.00
C LEU A 95 1.36 12.76 8.16
N TYR A 96 2.07 12.81 7.03
CA TYR A 96 2.03 13.97 6.14
C TYR A 96 0.66 14.16 5.48
N ILE A 97 0.03 13.09 4.98
CA ILE A 97 -1.33 13.16 4.41
C ILE A 97 -2.33 13.67 5.46
N THR A 98 -2.22 13.16 6.69
CA THR A 98 -3.07 13.59 7.81
C THR A 98 -2.86 15.06 8.14
N LEU A 99 -1.60 15.52 8.22
CA LEU A 99 -1.26 16.92 8.48
C LEU A 99 -1.81 17.86 7.39
N GLN A 100 -1.67 17.47 6.12
CA GLN A 100 -2.17 18.27 5.00
C GLN A 100 -3.69 18.36 5.01
N ALA A 101 -4.37 17.25 5.29
CA ALA A 101 -5.83 17.25 5.47
C ALA A 101 -6.25 18.19 6.61
N ALA A 102 -5.61 18.10 7.78
CA ALA A 102 -5.90 18.98 8.92
C ALA A 102 -5.76 20.47 8.56
N ARG A 103 -4.76 20.80 7.73
CA ARG A 103 -4.51 22.16 7.21
C ARG A 103 -5.43 22.57 6.05
N GLY A 104 -6.30 21.67 5.57
CA GLY A 104 -7.14 21.90 4.40
C GLY A 104 -6.35 22.04 3.09
N ARG A 105 -5.20 21.37 2.99
CA ARG A 105 -4.28 21.46 1.85
C ARG A 105 -4.14 20.13 1.12
N ALA A 106 -3.78 20.20 -0.15
CA ALA A 106 -3.41 19.01 -0.90
C ALA A 106 -2.06 18.45 -0.41
N SER A 107 -1.95 17.11 -0.39
CA SER A 107 -0.65 16.43 -0.22
C SER A 107 0.00 16.07 -1.56
N HIS A 108 -0.81 15.78 -2.59
CA HIS A 108 -0.33 15.57 -3.96
C HIS A 108 -0.41 16.87 -4.75
N PHE A 109 0.56 17.12 -5.63
CA PHE A 109 0.63 18.31 -6.50
C PHE A 109 0.60 19.66 -5.75
N ASN A 110 1.02 19.67 -4.48
CA ASN A 110 1.05 20.90 -3.70
C ASN A 110 2.37 21.64 -3.89
N PHE A 111 2.35 22.57 -4.84
CA PHE A 111 3.52 23.40 -5.18
C PHE A 111 3.47 24.81 -4.60
N SER A 112 2.67 25.02 -3.54
CA SER A 112 2.43 26.37 -3.01
C SER A 112 3.65 27.04 -2.41
N THR A 113 4.60 26.25 -1.89
CA THR A 113 5.85 26.73 -1.30
C THR A 113 6.97 25.76 -1.64
N PRO A 114 8.25 26.19 -1.60
CA PRO A 114 9.38 25.29 -1.83
C PRO A 114 9.37 24.06 -0.92
N LEU A 115 9.01 24.25 0.36
CA LEU A 115 8.91 23.16 1.33
C LEU A 115 7.81 22.15 0.93
N GLU A 116 6.62 22.62 0.57
CA GLU A 116 5.50 21.75 0.17
C GLU A 116 5.84 20.97 -1.10
N SER A 117 6.54 21.59 -2.05
CA SER A 117 7.04 20.90 -3.26
C SER A 117 8.01 19.78 -2.91
N VAL A 118 8.98 20.03 -2.02
CA VAL A 118 9.93 19.01 -1.56
C VAL A 118 9.22 17.88 -0.84
N LEU A 119 8.28 18.19 0.05
CA LEU A 119 7.50 17.20 0.79
C LEU A 119 6.61 16.37 -0.14
N TYR A 120 6.02 16.98 -1.17
CA TYR A 120 5.29 16.25 -2.20
C TYR A 120 6.17 15.19 -2.88
N PHE A 121 7.32 15.59 -3.44
CA PHE A 121 8.21 14.66 -4.11
C PHE A 121 8.78 13.60 -3.17
N ALA A 122 9.19 13.99 -1.96
CA ALA A 122 9.79 13.08 -0.99
C ALA A 122 8.78 12.07 -0.42
N LEU A 123 7.59 12.53 -0.01
CA LEU A 123 6.64 11.75 0.78
C LEU A 123 5.50 11.15 -0.02
N MET A 124 5.11 11.73 -1.16
CA MET A 124 4.07 11.12 -2.02
C MET A 124 4.69 10.29 -3.15
N GLY A 125 5.85 10.70 -3.65
CA GLY A 125 6.59 9.95 -4.68
C GLY A 125 7.64 9.01 -4.09
N GLY A 126 8.64 9.57 -3.41
CA GLY A 126 9.79 8.83 -2.89
C GLY A 126 9.41 7.76 -1.87
N ALA A 127 8.55 8.08 -0.91
CA ALA A 127 8.06 7.12 0.07
C ALA A 127 7.32 5.95 -0.60
N ALA A 128 6.41 6.22 -1.54
CA ALA A 128 5.70 5.20 -2.29
C ALA A 128 6.67 4.23 -3.02
N VAL A 129 7.73 4.75 -3.65
CA VAL A 129 8.78 3.91 -4.27
C VAL A 129 9.47 3.03 -3.22
N LEU A 130 9.87 3.59 -2.09
CA LEU A 130 10.55 2.85 -1.03
C LEU A 130 9.66 1.74 -0.43
N ILE A 131 8.36 2.00 -0.26
CA ILE A 131 7.40 1.01 0.22
C ILE A 131 7.31 -0.13 -0.79
N MET A 132 7.10 0.18 -2.08
CA MET A 132 7.01 -0.85 -3.13
C MET A 132 8.29 -1.66 -3.30
N LEU A 133 9.48 -1.03 -3.17
CA LEU A 133 10.75 -1.76 -3.19
C LEU A 133 10.89 -2.70 -1.99
N ALA A 134 10.46 -2.29 -0.79
CA ALA A 134 10.42 -3.16 0.38
C ALA A 134 9.47 -4.34 0.15
N THR A 135 8.29 -4.10 -0.41
CA THR A 135 7.30 -5.15 -0.75
C THR A 135 7.85 -6.14 -1.79
N ILE A 136 8.50 -5.66 -2.85
CA ILE A 136 9.18 -6.50 -3.85
C ILE A 136 10.27 -7.33 -3.18
N TRP A 137 11.06 -6.74 -2.28
CA TRP A 137 12.12 -7.45 -1.58
C TRP A 137 11.58 -8.60 -0.72
N VAL A 138 10.47 -8.37 -0.01
CA VAL A 138 9.76 -9.43 0.73
C VAL A 138 9.32 -10.54 -0.22
N GLY A 139 8.69 -10.19 -1.36
CA GLY A 139 8.29 -11.17 -2.38
C GLY A 139 9.46 -11.98 -2.94
N TRP A 140 10.59 -11.33 -3.19
CA TRP A 140 11.82 -11.99 -3.65
C TRP A 140 12.39 -12.96 -2.61
N LEU A 141 12.37 -12.59 -1.32
CA LEU A 141 12.79 -13.49 -0.24
C LEU A 141 11.86 -14.70 -0.12
N LEU A 142 10.55 -14.50 -0.23
CA LEU A 142 9.57 -15.60 -0.28
C LEU A 142 9.88 -16.55 -1.44
N TRP A 143 10.13 -16.03 -2.64
CA TRP A 143 10.53 -16.87 -3.78
C TRP A 143 11.84 -17.62 -3.53
N ARG A 144 12.87 -16.92 -3.04
CA ARG A 144 14.22 -17.47 -2.88
C ARG A 144 14.27 -18.58 -1.84
N HIS A 145 13.51 -18.44 -0.76
CA HIS A 145 13.51 -19.35 0.37
C HIS A 145 12.31 -20.31 0.40
N ALA A 146 11.53 -20.38 -0.68
CA ALA A 146 10.42 -21.31 -0.81
C ALA A 146 10.89 -22.77 -0.71
N GLU A 147 10.31 -23.52 0.23
CA GLU A 147 10.46 -24.96 0.33
C GLU A 147 9.80 -25.68 -0.86
N PRO A 148 10.20 -26.92 -1.19
CA PRO A 148 9.65 -27.64 -2.35
C PRO A 148 8.12 -27.77 -2.36
N ALA A 149 7.50 -27.95 -1.19
CA ALA A 149 6.04 -28.01 -1.07
C ALA A 149 5.39 -26.63 -1.30
N GLN A 150 5.97 -25.56 -0.76
CA GLN A 150 5.50 -24.19 -0.94
C GLN A 150 5.53 -23.77 -2.42
N ARG A 151 6.55 -24.16 -3.18
CA ARG A 151 6.65 -23.86 -4.63
C ARG A 151 5.50 -24.41 -5.47
N ARG A 152 4.79 -25.43 -4.97
CA ARG A 152 3.64 -26.05 -5.64
C ARG A 152 2.30 -25.48 -5.17
N SER A 153 2.29 -24.63 -4.14
CA SER A 153 1.09 -23.99 -3.62
C SER A 153 0.74 -22.75 -4.43
N GLY A 154 -0.51 -22.69 -4.87
CA GLY A 154 -1.13 -21.51 -5.45
C GLY A 154 -1.08 -20.33 -4.51
N LEU A 155 -1.35 -20.50 -3.20
CA LEU A 155 -1.23 -19.41 -2.21
C LEU A 155 0.16 -18.79 -2.24
N TRP A 156 1.21 -19.63 -2.25
CA TRP A 156 2.60 -19.15 -2.23
C TRP A 156 2.99 -18.43 -3.52
N LEU A 157 2.64 -19.02 -4.67
CA LEU A 157 2.86 -18.38 -5.96
C LEU A 157 2.10 -17.06 -6.06
N GLY A 158 0.85 -17.04 -5.61
CA GLY A 158 0.01 -15.86 -5.53
C GLY A 158 0.62 -14.78 -4.65
N ALA A 159 1.17 -15.13 -3.48
CA ALA A 159 1.86 -14.19 -2.60
C ALA A 159 3.09 -13.57 -3.29
N VAL A 160 3.96 -14.38 -3.91
CA VAL A 160 5.14 -13.88 -4.61
C VAL A 160 4.75 -12.96 -5.76
N LEU A 161 3.80 -13.38 -6.61
CA LEU A 161 3.35 -12.57 -7.74
C LEU A 161 2.63 -11.31 -7.26
N GLY A 162 1.81 -11.39 -6.23
CA GLY A 162 1.11 -10.25 -5.64
C GLY A 162 2.07 -9.20 -5.11
N LEU A 163 3.11 -9.62 -4.39
CA LEU A 163 4.12 -8.71 -3.85
C LEU A 163 5.01 -8.11 -4.94
N ILE A 164 5.44 -8.90 -5.94
CA ILE A 164 6.37 -8.43 -6.97
C ILE A 164 5.63 -7.72 -8.11
N VAL A 165 4.74 -8.44 -8.80
CA VAL A 165 4.01 -7.92 -9.97
C VAL A 165 3.05 -6.82 -9.53
N GLY A 166 2.36 -6.98 -8.39
CA GLY A 166 1.50 -5.93 -7.84
C GLY A 166 2.24 -4.62 -7.61
N SER A 167 3.40 -4.68 -6.96
CA SER A 167 4.23 -3.48 -6.75
C SER A 167 4.75 -2.87 -8.05
N ILE A 168 5.17 -3.68 -9.01
CA ILE A 168 5.63 -3.19 -10.34
C ILE A 168 4.48 -2.49 -11.06
N VAL A 169 3.31 -3.13 -11.16
CA VAL A 169 2.12 -2.55 -11.80
C VAL A 169 1.72 -1.26 -11.08
N THR A 170 1.76 -1.24 -9.75
CA THR A 170 1.49 -0.05 -8.95
C THR A 170 2.41 1.10 -9.36
N LEU A 171 3.73 0.89 -9.41
CA LEU A 171 4.69 1.92 -9.80
C LEU A 171 4.51 2.37 -11.27
N LEU A 172 4.24 1.43 -12.18
CA LEU A 172 4.00 1.74 -13.60
C LEU A 172 2.76 2.61 -13.80
N VAL A 173 1.70 2.41 -13.02
CA VAL A 173 0.48 3.24 -13.09
C VAL A 173 0.65 4.56 -12.31
N THR A 174 1.40 4.56 -11.20
CA THR A 174 1.68 5.78 -10.43
C THR A 174 2.54 6.77 -11.22
N ALA A 175 3.47 6.31 -12.07
CA ALA A 175 4.33 7.19 -12.86
C ALA A 175 3.56 8.19 -13.76
N PRO A 176 2.62 7.77 -14.63
CA PRO A 176 1.80 8.71 -15.39
C PRO A 176 0.84 9.51 -14.51
N LEU A 177 0.28 8.91 -13.44
CA LEU A 177 -0.57 9.60 -12.47
C LEU A 177 0.16 10.80 -11.84
N ALA A 178 1.40 10.60 -11.37
CA ALA A 178 2.19 11.62 -10.66
C ALA A 178 2.84 12.65 -11.59
N SER A 179 3.11 12.30 -12.85
CA SER A 179 3.69 13.22 -13.85
C SER A 179 2.62 14.02 -14.60
N GLY A 180 1.37 13.58 -14.58
CA GLY A 180 0.31 14.14 -15.40
C GLY A 180 0.50 13.87 -16.90
N ALA A 181 1.24 12.82 -17.24
CA ALA A 181 1.51 12.45 -18.63
C ALA A 181 0.25 11.99 -19.39
N ILE A 182 -0.79 11.57 -18.67
CA ILE A 182 -2.08 11.18 -19.23
C ILE A 182 -3.11 12.22 -18.80
N ASP A 183 -3.47 13.10 -19.72
CA ASP A 183 -4.46 14.16 -19.52
C ASP A 183 -4.14 15.10 -18.33
N GLY A 184 -2.88 15.50 -18.18
CA GLY A 184 -2.45 16.53 -17.23
C GLY A 184 -2.48 16.10 -15.75
N PRO A 185 -2.28 17.04 -14.81
CA PRO A 185 -2.16 16.71 -13.39
C PRO A 185 -3.46 16.13 -12.81
N GLY A 186 -3.32 15.05 -12.04
CA GLY A 186 -4.42 14.38 -11.37
C GLY A 186 -4.72 12.99 -11.95
N HIS A 187 -5.91 12.48 -11.64
CA HIS A 187 -6.30 11.11 -12.01
C HIS A 187 -7.36 11.02 -13.11
N TRP A 188 -8.00 12.12 -13.48
CA TRP A 188 -9.08 12.15 -14.47
C TRP A 188 -8.54 12.01 -15.89
N VAL A 189 -9.28 11.29 -16.76
CA VAL A 189 -8.95 11.12 -18.18
C VAL A 189 -10.20 11.36 -19.04
N GLY A 190 -10.21 12.39 -19.87
CA GLY A 190 -11.28 12.68 -20.84
C GLY A 190 -12.63 13.07 -20.24
N GLY A 191 -12.67 13.46 -18.95
CA GLY A 191 -13.90 13.77 -18.21
C GLY A 191 -13.80 15.04 -17.37
N VAL A 192 -14.85 15.34 -16.60
CA VAL A 192 -14.89 16.51 -15.70
C VAL A 192 -13.90 16.28 -14.54
N ARG A 193 -13.02 17.25 -14.30
CA ARG A 193 -11.98 17.19 -13.25
C ARG A 193 -12.53 17.52 -11.85
N THR A 194 -13.47 16.71 -11.39
CA THR A 194 -14.10 16.81 -10.07
C THR A 194 -14.38 15.41 -9.50
N ASP A 195 -14.41 15.30 -8.17
CA ASP A 195 -14.75 14.04 -7.49
C ASP A 195 -16.20 14.02 -6.94
N VAL A 196 -16.96 15.11 -7.09
CA VAL A 196 -18.32 15.30 -6.50
C VAL A 196 -19.37 14.28 -6.97
N ALA A 197 -19.17 13.67 -8.15
CA ALA A 197 -20.06 12.66 -8.74
C ALA A 197 -19.35 11.31 -8.96
N GLY A 198 -18.28 11.05 -8.21
CA GLY A 198 -17.52 9.80 -8.33
C GLY A 198 -18.31 8.59 -7.85
N LEU A 199 -17.86 7.39 -8.26
CA LEU A 199 -18.45 6.13 -7.81
C LEU A 199 -18.51 6.03 -6.28
N PRO A 200 -19.56 5.42 -5.70
CA PRO A 200 -19.63 5.20 -4.26
C PRO A 200 -18.37 4.49 -3.74
N ILE A 201 -17.93 4.87 -2.53
CA ILE A 201 -16.75 4.30 -1.82
C ILE A 201 -15.42 4.66 -2.48
N VAL A 202 -15.20 4.30 -3.74
CA VAL A 202 -13.90 4.48 -4.42
C VAL A 202 -13.70 5.90 -4.93
N GLY A 203 -14.78 6.59 -5.30
CA GLY A 203 -14.78 7.99 -5.72
C GLY A 203 -14.35 8.23 -7.17
N TRP A 204 -14.19 7.17 -7.99
CA TRP A 204 -13.69 7.28 -9.36
C TRP A 204 -14.63 8.03 -10.27
N SER A 205 -14.08 8.80 -11.23
CA SER A 205 -14.85 9.57 -12.20
C SER A 205 -15.89 8.70 -12.91
N THR A 206 -17.10 9.23 -13.05
CA THR A 206 -18.20 8.64 -13.82
C THR A 206 -18.39 9.31 -15.18
N THR A 207 -17.64 10.38 -15.46
CA THR A 207 -17.75 11.20 -16.68
C THR A 207 -16.62 10.94 -17.69
N GLY A 208 -15.66 10.10 -17.32
CA GLY A 208 -14.49 9.74 -18.12
C GLY A 208 -13.69 8.63 -17.45
N GLY A 209 -12.47 8.39 -17.91
CA GLY A 209 -11.53 7.48 -17.27
C GLY A 209 -10.96 8.02 -15.95
N ASP A 210 -10.44 7.11 -15.12
CA ASP A 210 -9.83 7.43 -13.83
C ASP A 210 -8.64 6.50 -13.54
N LEU A 211 -7.44 7.08 -13.46
CA LEU A 211 -6.19 6.34 -13.22
C LEU A 211 -6.13 5.72 -11.81
N ARG A 212 -6.99 6.13 -10.87
CA ARG A 212 -7.09 5.47 -9.56
C ARG A 212 -7.60 4.03 -9.69
N GLY A 213 -8.38 3.72 -10.72
CA GLY A 213 -8.85 2.35 -11.01
C GLY A 213 -7.69 1.35 -11.18
N PRO A 214 -6.87 1.47 -12.23
CA PRO A 214 -5.72 0.59 -12.43
C PRO A 214 -4.72 0.65 -11.27
N HIS A 215 -4.52 1.82 -10.64
CA HIS A 215 -3.64 1.95 -9.49
C HIS A 215 -4.16 1.14 -8.27
N PHE A 216 -5.47 1.17 -8.01
CA PHE A 216 -6.11 0.40 -6.95
C PHE A 216 -5.93 -1.10 -7.18
N PHE A 217 -6.22 -1.59 -8.39
CA PHE A 217 -6.04 -3.02 -8.70
C PHE A 217 -4.59 -3.44 -8.58
N GLY A 218 -3.64 -2.67 -9.14
CA GLY A 218 -2.20 -2.94 -8.99
C GLY A 218 -1.79 -3.02 -7.52
N THR A 219 -2.20 -2.01 -6.73
CA THR A 219 -1.88 -1.92 -5.30
C THR A 219 -2.47 -3.08 -4.52
N HIS A 220 -3.62 -3.63 -4.91
CA HIS A 220 -4.29 -4.70 -4.16
C HIS A 220 -4.00 -6.12 -4.65
N LEU A 221 -3.16 -6.29 -5.68
CA LEU A 221 -2.71 -7.62 -6.11
C LEU A 221 -1.98 -8.39 -5.00
N LEU A 222 -1.31 -7.70 -4.05
CA LEU A 222 -0.67 -8.38 -2.92
C LEU A 222 -1.64 -9.11 -1.99
N GLN A 223 -2.90 -8.66 -1.91
CA GLN A 223 -3.94 -9.39 -1.17
C GLN A 223 -4.65 -10.39 -2.09
N PHE A 224 -5.01 -9.94 -3.29
CA PHE A 224 -5.89 -10.69 -4.17
C PHE A 224 -5.25 -11.98 -4.69
N LEU A 225 -4.00 -11.93 -5.17
CA LEU A 225 -3.35 -13.11 -5.75
C LEU A 225 -3.11 -14.25 -4.77
N PRO A 226 -2.62 -14.04 -3.53
CA PRO A 226 -2.53 -15.14 -2.58
C PRO A 226 -3.90 -15.73 -2.20
N LEU A 227 -4.97 -14.92 -2.14
CA LEU A 227 -6.32 -15.43 -1.89
C LEU A 227 -6.83 -16.30 -3.06
N VAL A 228 -6.64 -15.87 -4.30
CA VAL A 228 -6.98 -16.67 -5.50
C VAL A 228 -6.19 -17.98 -5.49
N GLY A 229 -4.89 -17.90 -5.21
CA GLY A 229 -4.02 -19.07 -5.10
C GLY A 229 -4.48 -20.06 -4.04
N TRP A 230 -4.90 -19.57 -2.88
CA TRP A 230 -5.45 -20.38 -1.80
C TRP A 230 -6.76 -21.08 -2.16
N VAL A 231 -7.67 -20.38 -2.85
CA VAL A 231 -8.91 -20.99 -3.36
C VAL A 231 -8.61 -22.09 -4.38
N ALA A 232 -7.62 -21.87 -5.25
CA ALA A 232 -7.19 -22.87 -6.24
C ALA A 232 -6.62 -24.14 -5.56
N ASP A 233 -5.78 -23.98 -4.54
CA ASP A 233 -5.22 -25.10 -3.75
C ASP A 233 -6.32 -25.97 -3.13
N ARG A 234 -7.40 -25.35 -2.64
CA ARG A 234 -8.54 -26.07 -2.06
C ARG A 234 -9.41 -26.77 -3.10
N SER A 235 -9.60 -26.13 -4.24
CA SER A 235 -10.46 -26.66 -5.31
C SER A 235 -9.79 -27.82 -6.07
N GLY A 236 -8.46 -27.79 -6.22
CA GLY A 236 -7.68 -28.87 -6.84
C GLY A 236 -7.52 -30.12 -5.98
N SER A 237 -7.73 -30.01 -4.66
CA SER A 237 -7.63 -31.13 -3.72
C SER A 237 -8.86 -32.07 -3.75
N SER A 238 -9.94 -31.68 -4.45
CA SER A 238 -11.19 -32.46 -4.59
C SER A 238 -11.22 -33.38 -5.82
N ALA A 239 -10.20 -33.36 -6.68
CA ALA A 239 -10.11 -34.28 -7.81
C ALA A 239 -9.53 -35.64 -7.35
N PRO A 240 -10.20 -36.78 -7.59
CA PRO A 240 -9.61 -38.09 -7.31
C PRO A 240 -8.33 -38.22 -8.14
N ARG A 241 -7.20 -38.49 -7.47
CA ARG A 241 -5.97 -38.89 -8.16
C ARG A 241 -6.25 -40.24 -8.83
N ARG A 242 -6.35 -40.24 -10.15
CA ARG A 242 -6.35 -41.46 -10.97
C ARG A 242 -4.93 -41.94 -11.17
#